data_AF-A0AAN0NDZ3-F1
#
_entry.id   AF-A0AAN0NDZ3-F1
#
_cell.length_a   1.000
_cell.length_b   1.000
_cell.length_c   1.000
_cell.angle_alpha   90.00
_cell.angle_beta   90.00
_cell.angle_gamma   90.00
#
_symmetry.space_group_name_H-M   'P 1'
#
loop_
_entity.id
_entity.type
_entity.pdbx_description
1 polymer ?
#
loop_
_entity_poly.entity_id
_entity_poly.type
_entity_poly.pdbx_seq_one_letter_code
_entity_poly.pdbx_strand_id
1 'polypeptide(L)'
;MQLSNMIKQDAFVMLYKDLGIYRILLELSKENDLNDYISDKIRMLQEYDPEYFETVRVFLDSNQNYKQTSDILFVHPKTVRYRIEKIKELTNLDFDNPDEMLQVMIGIRISQLLGNYNKD
;
A
#
# COMPACT_ATOMS: atom_id res chain seq x y z
N MET A 1 6.88 -38.97 -17.39
CA MET A 1 6.96 -38.09 -16.20
C MET A 1 6.57 -36.68 -16.67
N GLN A 2 5.29 -36.32 -16.78
CA GLN A 2 4.37 -35.91 -15.70
C GLN A 2 4.97 -34.86 -14.75
N LEU A 3 5.33 -33.69 -15.28
CA LEU A 3 5.53 -32.44 -14.51
C LEU A 3 4.35 -31.46 -14.68
N SER A 4 3.26 -31.90 -15.31
CA SER A 4 2.07 -31.08 -15.60
C SER A 4 1.13 -30.88 -14.41
N ASN A 5 1.41 -31.48 -13.23
CA ASN A 5 0.41 -31.61 -12.15
C ASN A 5 0.79 -30.93 -10.81
N MET A 6 1.79 -30.06 -10.75
CA MET A 6 2.16 -29.42 -9.47
C MET A 6 2.21 -27.89 -9.47
N ILE A 7 1.59 -27.23 -10.46
CA ILE A 7 1.25 -25.79 -10.37
C ILE A 7 -0.28 -25.68 -10.27
N LYS A 8 -0.82 -26.24 -9.19
CA LYS A 8 -2.14 -25.92 -8.66
C LYS A 8 -1.93 -25.23 -7.31
N GLN A 9 -1.56 -23.97 -7.37
CA GLN A 9 -1.69 -23.01 -6.27
C GLN A 9 -1.99 -21.69 -6.95
N ASP A 10 -3.30 -21.42 -7.13
CA ASP A 10 -3.94 -20.15 -7.47
C ASP A 10 -3.04 -19.01 -7.99
N ALA A 11 -2.30 -19.25 -9.07
CA ALA A 11 -1.53 -18.23 -9.75
C ALA A 11 -2.52 -17.46 -10.62
N PHE A 12 -3.05 -16.35 -10.10
CA PHE A 12 -3.86 -15.43 -10.87
C PHE A 12 -3.01 -14.89 -12.03
N VAL A 13 -3.25 -15.41 -13.23
CA VAL A 13 -2.62 -14.90 -14.46
C VAL A 13 -3.30 -13.57 -14.80
N MET A 14 -2.76 -12.48 -14.29
CA MET A 14 -3.17 -11.14 -14.72
C MET A 14 -2.56 -10.86 -16.09
N LEU A 15 -3.36 -10.41 -17.05
CA LEU A 15 -2.80 -9.98 -18.33
C LEU A 15 -1.99 -8.71 -18.10
N TYR A 16 -0.83 -8.60 -18.75
CA TYR A 16 0.07 -7.46 -18.58
C TYR A 16 -0.59 -6.09 -18.86
N LYS A 17 -1.62 -6.06 -19.72
CA LYS A 17 -2.42 -4.85 -20.01
C LYS A 17 -3.33 -4.42 -18.84
N ASP A 18 -3.69 -5.34 -17.95
CA ASP A 18 -4.61 -5.12 -16.83
C ASP A 18 -3.86 -4.68 -15.56
N LEU A 19 -2.52 -4.60 -15.61
CA LEU A 19 -1.66 -4.18 -14.48
C LEU A 19 -1.80 -2.68 -14.13
N GLY A 20 -2.37 -1.86 -15.02
CA GLY A 20 -2.56 -0.43 -14.77
C GLY A 20 -1.27 0.28 -14.34
N ILE A 21 -1.30 0.96 -13.19
CA ILE A 21 -0.15 1.67 -12.62
C ILE A 21 1.05 0.77 -12.36
N TYR A 22 0.84 -0.51 -12.03
CA TYR A 22 1.93 -1.46 -11.77
C TYR A 22 2.79 -1.69 -13.02
N ARG A 23 2.22 -1.56 -14.22
CA ARG A 23 3.00 -1.60 -15.46
C ARG A 23 4.04 -0.49 -15.50
N ILE A 24 3.65 0.73 -15.14
CA ILE A 24 4.55 1.88 -15.13
C ILE A 24 5.66 1.66 -14.10
N LEU A 25 5.30 1.18 -12.90
CA LEU A 25 6.26 0.90 -11.84
C LEU A 25 7.28 -0.19 -12.25
N LEU A 26 6.82 -1.26 -12.92
CA LEU A 26 7.70 -2.33 -13.42
C LEU A 26 8.62 -1.87 -14.56
N GLU A 27 8.19 -0.91 -15.38
CA GLU A 27 9.07 -0.32 -16.39
C GLU A 27 10.12 0.60 -15.73
N LEU A 28 9.71 1.42 -14.75
CA LEU A 28 10.64 2.27 -13.99
C LEU A 28 11.70 1.46 -13.23
N SER A 29 11.33 0.29 -12.68
CA SER A 29 12.24 -0.57 -11.91
C SER A 29 13.36 -1.20 -12.75
N LYS A 30 13.32 -1.10 -14.09
CA LYS A 30 14.37 -1.64 -14.95
C LYS A 30 15.65 -0.79 -14.89
N GLU A 31 15.51 0.50 -14.65
CA GLU A 31 16.61 1.48 -14.71
C GLU A 31 16.77 2.27 -13.40
N ASN A 32 15.83 2.15 -12.46
CA ASN A 32 15.82 2.90 -11.21
C ASN A 32 15.56 1.96 -10.02
N ASP A 33 16.10 2.31 -8.85
CA ASP A 33 15.67 1.68 -7.61
C ASP A 33 14.31 2.26 -7.20
N LEU A 34 13.27 1.42 -7.16
CA LEU A 34 11.94 1.88 -6.79
C LEU A 34 11.89 2.40 -5.34
N ASN A 35 12.82 1.99 -4.48
CA ASN A 35 12.92 2.51 -3.12
C ASN A 35 13.03 4.04 -3.09
N ASP A 36 13.68 4.67 -4.08
CA ASP A 36 13.87 6.12 -4.11
C ASP A 36 12.55 6.90 -4.23
N TYR A 37 11.47 6.23 -4.62
CA TYR A 37 10.13 6.82 -4.75
C TYR A 37 9.24 6.59 -3.52
N ILE A 38 9.70 5.85 -2.51
CA ILE A 38 9.00 5.70 -1.23
C ILE A 38 9.35 6.90 -0.35
N SER A 39 8.36 7.74 -0.05
CA SER A 39 8.59 8.93 0.79
C SER A 39 9.01 8.57 2.22
N ASP A 40 9.82 9.43 2.83
CA ASP A 40 10.28 9.25 4.21
C ASP A 40 9.12 9.10 5.21
N LYS A 41 7.99 9.78 4.95
CA LYS A 41 6.77 9.66 5.76
C LYS A 41 6.23 8.23 5.77
N ILE A 42 6.30 7.54 4.63
CA ILE A 42 5.83 6.16 4.51
C ILE A 42 6.83 5.18 5.13
N ARG A 43 8.13 5.39 4.89
CA ARG A 43 9.19 4.62 5.54
C ARG A 43 9.07 4.68 7.07
N MET A 44 8.89 5.89 7.60
CA MET A 44 8.67 6.11 9.03
C MET A 44 7.44 5.36 9.55
N LEU A 45 6.33 5.34 8.82
CA LEU A 45 5.16 4.56 9.25
C LEU A 45 5.43 3.04 9.24
N GLN A 46 6.17 2.54 8.25
CA GLN A 46 6.55 1.12 8.19
C GLN A 46 7.44 0.72 9.38
N GLU A 47 8.35 1.60 9.81
CA GLU A 47 9.25 1.38 10.94
C GLU A 47 8.57 1.59 12.30
N TYR A 48 7.66 2.55 12.39
CA TYR A 48 7.00 2.92 13.65
C TYR A 48 5.98 1.86 14.09
N ASP A 49 5.03 1.54 13.21
CA ASP A 49 3.99 0.54 13.49
C ASP A 49 3.38 0.05 12.16
N PRO A 50 3.58 -1.23 11.79
CA PRO A 50 2.99 -1.83 10.59
C PRO A 50 1.47 -1.68 10.50
N GLU A 51 0.78 -1.55 11.64
CA GLU A 51 -0.67 -1.35 11.70
C GLU A 51 -1.09 0.06 11.25
N TYR A 52 -0.26 1.08 11.49
CA TYR A 52 -0.51 2.43 10.99
C TYR A 52 -0.26 2.53 9.48
N PHE A 53 0.79 1.88 8.98
CA PHE A 53 0.98 1.76 7.54
C PHE A 53 -0.22 1.08 6.87
N GLU A 54 -0.69 -0.04 7.43
CA GLU A 54 -1.86 -0.75 6.90
C GLU A 54 -3.13 0.11 6.97
N THR A 55 -3.29 0.88 8.05
CA THR A 55 -4.42 1.78 8.20
C THR A 55 -4.42 2.87 7.12
N VAL A 56 -3.29 3.53 6.84
CA VAL A 56 -3.20 4.52 5.75
C VAL A 56 -3.50 3.88 4.41
N ARG A 57 -2.90 2.71 4.13
CA ARG A 57 -3.14 2.00 2.87
C ARG A 57 -4.62 1.74 2.66
N VAL A 58 -5.29 1.08 3.60
CA VAL A 58 -6.70 0.74 3.47
C VAL A 58 -7.57 2.00 3.43
N PHE A 59 -7.20 3.04 4.19
CA PHE A 59 -7.91 4.30 4.19
C PHE A 59 -7.89 4.98 2.81
N LEU A 60 -6.73 5.05 2.16
CA LEU A 60 -6.60 5.61 0.82
C LEU A 60 -7.27 4.72 -0.25
N ASP A 61 -7.12 3.40 -0.15
CA ASP A 61 -7.80 2.43 -1.02
C ASP A 61 -9.34 2.53 -0.91
N SER A 62 -9.83 3.01 0.23
CA SER A 62 -11.25 3.24 0.51
C SER A 62 -11.70 4.68 0.24
N ASN A 63 -10.96 5.45 -0.56
CA ASN A 63 -11.24 6.87 -0.85
C ASN A 63 -11.45 7.69 0.43
N GLN A 64 -10.60 7.48 1.44
CA GLN A 64 -10.64 8.15 2.74
C GLN A 64 -11.95 7.93 3.51
N ASN A 65 -12.67 6.84 3.24
CA ASN A 65 -13.92 6.51 3.92
C ASN A 65 -13.66 5.74 5.23
N TYR A 66 -13.87 6.39 6.36
CA TYR A 66 -13.67 5.79 7.69
C TYR A 66 -14.48 4.51 7.94
N LYS A 67 -15.72 4.42 7.42
CA LYS A 67 -16.58 3.25 7.63
C LYS A 67 -16.09 2.07 6.80
N GLN A 68 -15.85 2.29 5.51
CA GLN A 68 -15.32 1.23 4.64
C GLN A 68 -13.96 0.74 5.12
N THR A 69 -13.10 1.65 5.58
CA THR A 69 -11.80 1.31 6.17
C THR A 69 -11.97 0.46 7.42
N SER A 70 -12.92 0.81 8.30
CA SER A 70 -13.17 0.05 9.52
C SER A 70 -13.71 -1.34 9.24
N ASP A 71 -14.57 -1.47 8.21
CA ASP A 71 -15.14 -2.74 7.78
C ASP A 71 -14.03 -3.67 7.22
N ILE A 72 -13.10 -3.14 6.42
CA ILE A 72 -11.97 -3.90 5.85
C ILE A 72 -10.95 -4.30 6.93
N LEU A 73 -10.65 -3.40 7.88
CA LEU A 73 -9.68 -3.66 8.95
C LEU A 73 -10.27 -4.45 10.13
N PHE A 74 -11.57 -4.73 10.13
CA PHE A 74 -12.28 -5.39 11.25
C PHE A 74 -12.09 -4.68 12.60
N VAL A 75 -12.07 -3.34 12.58
CA VAL A 75 -11.97 -2.50 13.78
C VAL A 75 -13.15 -1.55 13.89
N HIS A 76 -13.33 -0.91 15.05
CA HIS A 76 -14.37 0.10 15.19
C HIS A 76 -14.00 1.40 14.42
N PRO A 77 -14.95 2.13 13.80
CA PRO A 77 -14.67 3.39 13.09
C PRO A 77 -13.92 4.45 13.91
N LYS A 78 -14.13 4.47 15.23
CA LYS A 78 -13.38 5.34 16.16
C LYS A 78 -11.88 5.01 16.19
N THR A 79 -11.53 3.73 16.09
CA THR A 79 -10.14 3.28 16.03
C THR A 79 -9.48 3.79 14.76
N VAL A 80 -10.16 3.68 13.60
CA VAL A 80 -9.63 4.24 12.34
C VAL A 80 -9.39 5.75 12.46
N ARG A 81 -10.36 6.51 12.97
CA ARG A 81 -10.19 7.96 13.18
C ARG A 81 -8.99 8.26 14.08
N TYR A 82 -8.88 7.58 15.22
CA TYR A 82 -7.75 7.75 16.12
C TYR A 82 -6.42 7.49 15.42
N ARG A 83 -6.31 6.40 14.66
CA ARG A 83 -5.09 6.06 13.93
C ARG A 83 -4.76 7.12 12.87
N ILE A 84 -5.73 7.55 12.07
CA ILE A 84 -5.52 8.59 11.05
C ILE A 84 -5.07 9.91 11.68
N GLU A 85 -5.68 10.34 12.79
CA GLU A 85 -5.21 11.53 13.50
C GLU A 85 -3.79 11.33 14.04
N LYS A 86 -3.47 10.14 14.57
CA LYS A 86 -2.12 9.84 15.03
C LYS A 86 -1.09 9.85 13.90
N ILE A 87 -1.46 9.33 12.73
CA ILE A 87 -0.63 9.37 11.53
C ILE A 87 -0.37 10.80 11.10
N LYS A 88 -1.39 11.68 11.09
CA LYS A 88 -1.22 13.10 10.79
C LYS A 88 -0.23 13.76 11.75
N GLU A 89 -0.34 13.51 13.05
CA GLU A 89 0.61 14.02 14.05
C GLU A 89 2.05 13.54 13.80
N LEU A 90 2.23 12.26 13.48
CA LEU A 90 3.55 11.66 13.30
C LEU A 90 4.21 12.12 11.99
N THR A 91 3.45 12.21 10.90
CA THR A 91 3.96 12.37 9.54
C THR A 91 3.79 13.77 8.96
N ASN A 92 2.92 14.58 9.57
CA ASN A 92 2.46 15.85 9.00
C ASN A 92 1.96 15.69 7.55
N LEU A 93 1.27 14.58 7.25
CA LEU A 93 0.60 14.35 5.97
C LEU A 93 -0.64 15.24 5.86
N ASP A 94 -0.78 15.94 4.74
CA ASP A 94 -2.03 16.61 4.37
C ASP A 94 -2.88 15.67 3.50
N PHE A 95 -3.91 15.07 4.10
CA PHE A 95 -4.81 14.15 3.40
C PHE A 95 -5.71 14.84 2.37
N ASP A 96 -5.82 16.17 2.43
CA ASP A 96 -6.60 16.96 1.48
C ASP A 96 -5.75 17.42 0.27
N ASN A 97 -4.42 17.22 0.31
CA ASN A 97 -3.52 17.51 -0.79
C ASN A 97 -3.46 16.34 -1.80
N PRO A 98 -4.00 16.49 -3.02
CA PRO A 98 -4.08 15.40 -3.99
C PRO A 98 -2.71 14.93 -4.48
N ASP A 99 -1.73 15.81 -4.63
CA ASP A 99 -0.39 15.45 -5.09
C ASP A 99 0.37 14.67 -4.01
N GLU A 100 0.20 15.07 -2.74
CA GLU A 100 0.76 14.34 -1.61
C GLU A 100 0.12 12.95 -1.46
N MET A 101 -1.21 12.86 -1.60
CA MET A 101 -1.91 11.58 -1.58
C MET A 101 -1.48 10.66 -2.73
N LEU A 102 -1.29 11.21 -3.93
CA LEU A 102 -0.75 10.45 -5.05
C LEU A 102 0.66 9.91 -4.75
N GLN A 103 1.56 10.76 -4.23
CA GLN A 103 2.91 10.35 -3.85
C GLN A 103 2.89 9.24 -2.80
N VAL A 104 2.05 9.38 -1.77
CA VAL A 104 1.87 8.36 -0.73
C VAL A 104 1.34 7.04 -1.32
N MET A 105 0.31 7.11 -2.16
CA MET A 105 -0.26 5.91 -2.80
C MET A 105 0.80 5.19 -3.66
N ILE A 106 1.59 5.92 -4.45
CA ILE A 106 2.70 5.36 -5.22
C ILE A 106 3.70 4.67 -4.30
N GLY A 107 4.15 5.34 -3.25
CA GLY A 107 5.07 4.77 -2.26
C GLY A 107 4.54 3.47 -1.64
N ILE A 108 3.26 3.44 -1.27
CA ILE A 108 2.60 2.23 -0.76
C ILE A 108 2.59 1.10 -1.81
N ARG A 109 2.24 1.39 -3.07
CA ARG A 109 2.25 0.37 -4.15
C ARG A 109 3.64 -0.18 -4.40
N ILE A 110 4.66 0.66 -4.34
CA ILE A 110 6.06 0.24 -4.46
C ILE A 110 6.45 -0.65 -3.28
N SER A 111 6.15 -0.26 -2.04
CA SER A 111 6.42 -1.08 -0.86
C SER A 111 5.80 -2.47 -0.97
N GLN A 112 4.59 -2.57 -1.52
CA GLN A 112 3.92 -3.85 -1.79
C GLN A 112 4.62 -4.65 -2.90
N LEU A 113 5.02 -4.01 -4.01
CA LEU A 113 5.72 -4.65 -5.12
C LEU A 113 7.07 -5.25 -4.69
N LEU A 114 7.81 -4.53 -3.85
CA LEU A 114 9.13 -4.95 -3.39
C LEU A 114 9.07 -6.08 -2.34
N GLY A 115 7.87 -6.46 -1.87
CA GLY A 115 7.74 -7.45 -0.81
C GLY A 115 8.22 -6.93 0.54
N ASN A 116 8.33 -5.61 0.73
CA ASN A 116 8.66 -4.98 2.01
C ASN A 116 7.49 -5.03 3.01
N TYR A 117 6.65 -6.07 2.90
CA TYR A 117 5.47 -6.32 3.70
C TYR A 117 5.33 -7.83 3.95
N ASN A 118 6.05 -8.32 4.94
CA ASN A 118 5.83 -9.67 5.48
C ASN A 118 4.84 -9.54 6.64
N LYS A 119 3.63 -10.06 6.43
CA LYS A 119 2.81 -10.59 7.52
C LYS A 119 3.40 -11.95 7.87
N ASP A 120 4.07 -12.04 9.02
CA ASP A 120 3.96 -13.23 9.85
C ASP A 120 2.54 -13.29 10.45
#